data_AF-A0A0M4LAD5-F1
#
_entry.id   AF-A0A0M4LAD5-F1
#
_cell.length_a   1.000
_cell.length_b   1.000
_cell.length_c   1.000
_cell.angle_alpha   90.00
_cell.angle_beta   90.00
_cell.angle_gamma   90.00
#
_symmetry.space_group_name_H-M   'P 1'
#
loop_
_entity.id
_entity.type
_entity.pdbx_description
1 polymer ?
#
loop_
_entity_poly.entity_id
_entity_poly.type
_entity_poly.pdbx_seq_one_letter_code
_entity_poly.pdbx_strand_id
1 'polypeptide(L)'
;MINLKSWFLLAILSVFLCTTLGSDAVESVLRRLDSKRAQSVVQESAAKGVLQRLLPAHSHSFEFKIVSKDLCGGRSCFRITNYKSSRRNSPEILIQGTTAVEIASGLHWYLKYKCGAHISWDKTGGVQLASVPKPGALPLVEARGVTIQRPVPWNYYQNVVTSSYSYVWWDWQRWEKEIDWMALQGINLPLAFTGQEAIWQKVFLDYNITTQELNNFFGGPAFLAWARMGNLHAWGGPLSQNWLNIQLALQKRILSRMQELGMTPVLPSFSGNVPAALKKIFPSANITRLGDWNTVSGDSRWCCTFLLSPSDPLFIEIGEAFIQKQIK
;
A
#
# COMPACT_ATOMS: atom_id res chain seq x y z
N MET A 1 -52.01 14.23 -4.27
CA MET A 1 -50.80 15.08 -4.40
C MET A 1 -49.92 14.84 -3.20
N ILE A 2 -48.82 14.09 -3.37
CA ILE A 2 -47.86 13.82 -2.28
C ILE A 2 -47.05 15.10 -2.07
N ASN A 3 -47.08 15.63 -0.84
CA ASN A 3 -46.52 16.93 -0.45
C ASN A 3 -44.99 16.94 -0.61
N LEU A 4 -44.42 18.02 -1.17
CA LEU A 4 -42.98 18.23 -1.39
C LEU A 4 -42.15 18.04 -0.11
N LYS A 5 -42.73 18.28 1.08
CA LYS A 5 -42.11 17.99 2.38
C LYS A 5 -41.87 16.50 2.64
N SER A 6 -42.72 15.61 2.13
CA SER A 6 -42.56 14.15 2.26
C SER A 6 -41.40 13.63 1.41
N TRP A 7 -41.15 14.22 0.24
CA TRP A 7 -39.99 13.88 -0.61
C TRP A 7 -38.67 14.32 0.04
N PHE A 8 -38.63 15.49 0.67
CA PHE A 8 -37.45 15.94 1.43
C PHE A 8 -37.17 15.04 2.64
N LEU A 9 -38.19 14.62 3.39
CA LEU A 9 -38.02 13.69 4.52
C LEU A 9 -37.55 12.30 4.08
N LEU A 10 -38.08 11.76 2.97
CA LEU A 10 -37.65 10.48 2.40
C LEU A 10 -36.23 10.55 1.83
N ALA A 11 -35.84 11.67 1.21
CA ALA A 11 -34.48 11.90 0.72
C ALA A 11 -33.47 12.07 1.86
N ILE A 12 -33.85 12.74 2.95
CA ILE A 12 -33.01 12.86 4.15
C ILE A 12 -32.88 11.48 4.83
N LEU A 13 -33.98 10.73 4.97
CA LEU A 13 -33.93 9.38 5.53
C LEU A 13 -33.10 8.42 4.68
N SER A 14 -33.18 8.48 3.35
CA SER A 14 -32.41 7.60 2.47
C SER A 14 -30.91 7.95 2.48
N VAL A 15 -30.55 9.23 2.56
CA VAL A 15 -29.16 9.67 2.76
C VAL A 15 -28.64 9.25 4.14
N PHE A 16 -29.44 9.36 5.21
CA PHE A 16 -29.07 8.89 6.56
C PHE A 16 -28.96 7.36 6.66
N LEU A 17 -29.82 6.60 5.98
CA LEU A 17 -29.72 5.13 5.93
C LEU A 17 -28.47 4.69 5.17
N CYS A 18 -28.13 5.36 4.07
CA CYS A 18 -26.97 5.02 3.25
C CYS A 18 -25.65 5.37 3.95
N THR A 19 -25.59 6.46 4.74
CA THR A 19 -24.40 6.83 5.51
C THR A 19 -24.16 5.93 6.72
N THR A 20 -25.21 5.46 7.39
CA THR A 20 -25.10 4.55 8.54
C THR A 20 -24.68 3.13 8.13
N LEU A 21 -25.29 2.57 7.07
CA LEU A 21 -24.89 1.28 6.49
C LEU A 21 -23.44 1.27 5.97
N GLY A 22 -22.99 2.36 5.37
CA GLY A 22 -21.60 2.51 4.91
C GLY A 22 -20.58 2.62 6.05
N SER A 23 -20.95 3.25 7.17
CA SER A 23 -20.08 3.40 8.34
C SER A 23 -19.81 2.06 9.02
N ASP A 24 -20.84 1.24 9.22
CA ASP A 24 -20.71 -0.05 9.92
C ASP A 24 -19.87 -1.06 9.14
N ALA A 25 -20.00 -1.09 7.81
CA ALA A 25 -19.20 -1.95 6.94
C ALA A 25 -17.72 -1.57 6.98
N VAL A 26 -17.41 -0.27 6.90
CA VAL A 26 -16.03 0.24 7.01
C VAL A 26 -15.46 -0.06 8.39
N GLU A 27 -16.23 0.15 9.45
CA GLU A 27 -15.79 -0.12 10.82
C GLU A 27 -15.51 -1.61 11.05
N SER A 28 -16.36 -2.50 10.52
CA SER A 28 -16.14 -3.95 10.56
C SER A 28 -14.83 -4.35 9.87
N VAL A 29 -14.56 -3.79 8.68
CA VAL A 29 -13.31 -4.01 7.95
C VAL A 29 -12.12 -3.50 8.77
N LEU A 30 -12.22 -2.31 9.35
CA LEU A 30 -11.18 -1.71 10.19
C LEU A 30 -10.88 -2.58 11.41
N ARG A 31 -11.91 -3.05 12.13
CA ARG A 31 -11.73 -3.96 13.28
C ARG A 31 -11.04 -5.25 12.87
N ARG A 32 -11.42 -5.83 11.73
CA ARG A 32 -10.78 -7.03 11.18
C ARG A 32 -9.31 -6.78 10.84
N LEU A 33 -8.99 -5.69 10.15
CA LEU A 33 -7.61 -5.34 9.80
C LEU A 33 -6.77 -5.05 11.05
N ASP A 34 -7.34 -4.33 12.03
CA ASP A 34 -6.69 -4.02 13.29
C ASP A 34 -6.33 -5.29 14.08
N SER A 35 -7.20 -6.31 14.03
CA SER A 35 -6.94 -7.62 14.65
C SER A 35 -5.79 -8.41 14.00
N LYS A 36 -5.41 -8.05 12.76
CA LYS A 36 -4.34 -8.71 12.00
C LYS A 36 -3.02 -7.94 12.03
N ARG A 37 -2.94 -6.83 12.77
CA ARG A 37 -1.72 -6.04 12.88
C ARG A 37 -0.61 -6.82 13.58
N ALA A 38 0.63 -6.49 13.22
CA ALA A 38 1.81 -6.99 13.92
C ALA A 38 1.78 -6.61 15.40
N GLN A 39 2.39 -7.44 16.24
CA GLN A 39 2.50 -7.19 17.69
C GLN A 39 3.22 -5.86 17.97
N SER A 40 2.91 -5.24 19.12
CA SER A 40 3.49 -3.95 19.52
C SER A 40 5.02 -3.92 19.44
N VAL A 41 5.69 -4.97 19.91
CA VAL A 41 7.17 -5.07 19.89
C VAL A 41 7.74 -5.05 18.45
N VAL A 42 7.06 -5.68 17.50
CA VAL A 42 7.46 -5.69 16.09
C VAL A 42 7.30 -4.30 15.50
N GLN A 43 6.17 -3.65 15.76
CA GLN A 43 5.91 -2.29 15.30
C GLN A 43 6.89 -1.28 15.89
N GLU A 44 7.14 -1.33 17.20
CA GLU A 44 8.11 -0.45 17.87
C GLU A 44 9.51 -0.66 17.31
N SER A 45 9.93 -1.92 17.08
CA SER A 45 11.21 -2.24 16.45
C SER A 45 11.30 -1.72 15.01
N ALA A 46 10.22 -1.84 14.23
CA ALA A 46 10.16 -1.33 12.86
C ALA A 46 10.30 0.19 12.81
N ALA A 47 9.60 0.91 13.70
CA ALA A 47 9.72 2.36 13.85
C ALA A 47 11.13 2.77 14.31
N LYS A 48 11.74 2.03 15.25
CA LYS A 48 13.15 2.22 15.63
C LYS A 48 14.10 2.02 14.44
N GLY A 49 13.81 1.05 13.57
CA GLY A 49 14.54 0.85 12.31
C GLY A 49 14.44 2.04 11.35
N VAL A 50 13.27 2.67 11.24
CA VAL A 50 13.09 3.92 10.45
C VAL A 50 13.98 5.03 11.02
N LEU A 51 13.94 5.24 12.35
CA LEU A 51 14.79 6.22 13.03
C LEU A 51 16.28 5.93 12.79
N GLN A 52 16.71 4.68 12.91
CA GLN A 52 18.11 4.32 12.75
C GLN A 52 18.63 4.55 11.33
N ARG A 53 17.81 4.31 10.31
CA ARG A 53 18.17 4.60 8.91
C ARG A 53 18.15 6.11 8.61
N LEU A 54 17.21 6.85 9.21
CA LEU A 54 17.07 8.29 8.99
C LEU A 54 18.11 9.13 9.74
N LEU A 55 18.35 8.80 11.01
CA LEU A 55 19.11 9.61 11.96
C LEU A 55 19.83 8.70 12.99
N PRO A 56 20.86 7.94 12.55
CA PRO A 56 21.46 6.85 13.34
C PRO A 56 22.04 7.30 14.68
N ALA A 57 22.65 8.49 14.74
CA ALA A 57 23.26 9.05 15.96
C ALA A 57 22.22 9.33 17.07
N HIS A 58 20.93 9.42 16.72
CA HIS A 58 19.86 9.77 17.64
C HIS A 58 19.00 8.56 18.03
N SER A 59 19.42 7.35 17.69
CA SER A 59 18.66 6.12 17.98
C SER A 59 18.31 5.96 19.47
N HIS A 60 19.13 6.52 20.37
CA HIS A 60 18.90 6.51 21.82
C HIS A 60 18.18 7.75 22.36
N SER A 61 18.04 8.81 21.56
CA SER A 61 17.36 10.07 21.96
C SER A 61 15.84 9.93 21.97
N PHE A 62 15.29 8.91 21.31
CA PHE A 62 13.86 8.68 21.21
C PHE A 62 13.48 7.34 21.81
N GLU A 63 12.37 7.32 22.55
CA GLU A 63 11.68 6.09 22.91
C GLU A 63 10.34 6.02 22.20
N PHE A 64 10.01 4.83 21.70
CA PHE A 64 8.81 4.56 20.92
C PHE A 64 7.93 3.56 21.63
N LYS A 65 6.61 3.84 21.67
CA LYS A 65 5.65 2.96 22.33
C LYS A 65 4.31 2.89 21.60
N ILE A 66 3.84 1.68 21.37
CA ILE A 66 2.50 1.43 20.86
C ILE A 66 1.49 1.58 22.01
N VAL A 67 0.38 2.26 21.72
CA VAL A 67 -0.69 2.51 22.68
C VAL A 67 -2.06 2.19 22.11
N SER A 68 -3.04 1.94 22.99
CA SER A 68 -4.44 1.77 22.60
C SER A 68 -5.01 3.07 22.01
N LYS A 69 -5.97 2.94 21.09
CA LYS A 69 -6.80 4.04 20.58
C LYS A 69 -7.58 4.76 21.68
N ASP A 70 -7.80 4.12 22.84
CA ASP A 70 -8.51 4.75 23.96
C ASP A 70 -7.77 5.99 24.48
N LEU A 71 -6.43 5.95 24.50
CA LEU A 71 -5.59 7.11 24.83
C LEU A 71 -5.67 8.23 23.79
N CYS A 72 -6.25 7.93 22.63
CA CYS A 72 -6.42 8.82 21.49
C CYS A 72 -7.90 9.15 21.24
N GLY A 73 -8.81 8.92 22.20
CA GLY A 73 -10.24 9.20 22.04
C GLY A 73 -10.92 8.32 20.97
N GLY A 74 -10.53 7.05 20.89
CA GLY A 74 -11.09 6.06 19.96
C GLY A 74 -10.54 6.14 18.53
N ARG A 75 -9.66 7.10 18.22
CA ARG A 75 -9.05 7.29 16.90
C ARG A 75 -7.58 6.89 16.89
N SER A 76 -7.02 6.65 15.72
CA SER A 76 -5.57 6.54 15.60
C SER A 76 -4.91 7.89 15.87
N CYS A 77 -3.83 7.92 16.63
CA CYS A 77 -3.08 9.14 16.90
C CYS A 77 -1.61 8.86 17.17
N PHE A 78 -0.80 9.92 17.15
CA PHE A 78 0.48 9.96 17.84
C PHE A 78 0.48 11.01 18.94
N ARG A 79 1.30 10.75 19.96
CA ARG A 79 1.53 11.65 21.09
C ARG A 79 3.04 11.80 21.33
N ILE A 80 3.48 13.03 21.50
CA ILE A 80 4.88 13.38 21.74
C ILE A 80 4.98 14.06 23.10
N THR A 81 5.88 13.58 23.95
CA THR A 81 6.15 14.14 25.28
C THR A 81 7.65 14.16 25.55
N ASN A 82 8.10 15.08 26.40
CA ASN A 82 9.46 15.02 26.94
C ASN A 82 9.60 13.77 27.81
N TYR A 83 10.67 13.01 27.63
CA TYR A 83 10.92 11.80 28.40
C TYR A 83 11.27 12.18 29.84
N LYS A 84 10.58 11.58 30.81
CA LYS A 84 10.73 11.91 32.23
C LYS A 84 11.73 10.93 32.86
N SER A 85 13.01 11.26 32.80
CA SER A 85 14.07 10.51 33.48
C SER A 85 15.21 11.43 33.90
N SER A 86 15.73 11.21 35.11
CA SER A 86 16.93 11.87 35.63
C SER A 86 18.21 11.06 35.40
N ARG A 87 18.12 9.90 34.75
CA ARG A 87 19.28 9.05 34.43
C ARG A 87 20.10 9.63 33.28
N ARG A 88 21.43 9.60 33.42
CA ARG A 88 22.35 9.90 32.31
C ARG A 88 22.07 8.94 31.15
N ASN A 89 22.09 9.46 29.92
CA ASN A 89 21.80 8.72 28.68
C ASN A 89 20.38 8.15 28.55
N SER A 90 19.39 8.70 29.27
CA SER A 90 17.99 8.39 28.96
C SER A 90 17.57 9.03 27.64
N PRO A 91 16.52 8.50 26.97
CA PRO A 91 15.86 9.19 25.88
C PRO A 91 15.45 10.60 26.28
N GLU A 92 15.36 11.49 25.30
CA GLU A 92 14.94 12.88 25.46
C GLU A 92 13.45 13.03 25.13
N ILE A 93 12.98 12.30 24.12
CA ILE A 93 11.62 12.39 23.59
C ILE A 93 10.95 11.02 23.61
N LEU A 94 9.73 10.96 24.13
CA LEU A 94 8.83 9.80 24.01
C LEU A 94 7.82 10.07 22.90
N ILE A 95 7.75 9.18 21.91
CA ILE A 95 6.71 9.18 20.88
C ILE A 95 5.86 7.93 21.03
N GLN A 96 4.58 8.14 21.31
CA GLN A 96 3.59 7.08 21.41
C GLN A 96 2.71 7.12 20.17
N GLY A 97 2.28 5.97 19.68
CA GLY A 97 1.38 5.90 18.53
C GLY A 97 0.48 4.67 18.56
N THR A 98 -0.65 4.74 17.87
CA THR A 98 -1.55 3.57 17.75
C THR A 98 -1.04 2.50 16.77
N THR A 99 -0.08 2.88 15.92
CA THR A 99 0.67 2.01 15.00
C THR A 99 2.08 2.54 14.84
N ALA A 100 2.97 1.75 14.24
CA ALA A 100 4.29 2.23 13.87
C ALA A 100 4.27 3.37 12.82
N VAL A 101 3.30 3.38 11.89
CA VAL A 101 3.05 4.55 11.02
C VAL A 101 2.79 5.81 11.85
N GLU A 102 2.00 5.75 12.93
CA GLU A 102 1.77 6.93 13.78
C GLU A 102 3.02 7.34 14.53
N ILE A 103 3.82 6.39 15.01
CA ILE A 103 5.10 6.69 15.65
C ILE A 103 6.04 7.39 14.66
N ALA A 104 6.17 6.87 13.43
CA ALA A 104 6.99 7.46 12.38
C ALA A 104 6.47 8.84 11.97
N SER A 105 5.15 9.03 11.86
CA SER A 105 4.52 10.33 11.59
C SER A 105 4.78 11.33 12.72
N GLY A 106 4.76 10.88 13.98
CA GLY A 106 5.13 11.69 15.14
C GLY A 106 6.59 12.08 15.13
N LEU A 107 7.50 11.17 14.74
CA LEU A 107 8.92 11.47 14.53
C LEU A 107 9.08 12.53 13.44
N HIS A 108 8.43 12.35 12.28
CA HIS A 108 8.49 13.34 11.19
C HIS A 108 7.93 14.69 11.62
N TRP A 109 6.80 14.72 12.33
CA TRP A 109 6.22 15.94 12.89
C TRP A 109 7.21 16.64 13.82
N TYR A 110 7.84 15.90 14.73
CA TYR A 110 8.82 16.47 15.65
C TYR A 110 10.02 17.06 14.90
N LEU A 111 10.62 16.29 13.98
CA LEU A 111 11.74 16.75 13.18
C LEU A 111 11.38 18.00 12.36
N LYS A 112 10.20 18.04 11.76
CA LYS A 112 9.73 19.18 10.96
C LYS A 112 9.48 20.43 11.80
N TYR A 113 8.67 20.30 12.86
CA TYR A 113 8.15 21.47 13.59
C TYR A 113 9.00 21.88 14.80
N LYS A 114 9.82 21.00 15.36
CA LYS A 114 10.72 21.31 16.47
C LYS A 114 12.17 21.44 16.04
N CYS A 115 12.60 20.67 15.04
CA CYS A 115 13.98 20.72 14.56
C CYS A 115 14.15 21.48 13.24
N GLY A 116 13.08 21.88 12.55
CA GLY A 116 13.17 22.55 11.25
C GLY A 116 13.78 21.69 10.15
N ALA A 117 13.57 20.37 10.22
CA ALA A 117 14.05 19.42 9.22
C ALA A 117 13.06 19.25 8.07
N HIS A 118 13.54 18.75 6.93
CA HIS A 118 12.72 18.43 5.76
C HIS A 118 13.06 17.05 5.20
N ILE A 119 12.05 16.30 4.75
CA ILE A 119 12.18 14.95 4.21
C ILE A 119 11.34 14.84 2.93
N SER A 120 12.00 14.69 1.79
CA SER A 120 11.37 14.41 0.50
C SER A 120 12.18 13.39 -0.30
N TRP A 121 11.74 13.08 -1.52
CA TRP A 121 12.54 12.25 -2.43
C TRP A 121 13.85 12.95 -2.81
N ASP A 122 14.89 12.15 -3.09
CA ASP A 122 16.23 12.63 -3.41
C ASP A 122 16.23 13.70 -4.53
N LYS A 123 15.39 13.53 -5.56
CA LYS A 123 15.28 14.47 -6.69
C LYS A 123 14.44 15.73 -6.40
N THR A 124 13.74 15.81 -5.27
CA THR A 124 12.86 16.94 -4.90
C THR A 124 13.34 17.70 -3.67
N GLY A 125 14.59 17.52 -3.27
CA GLY A 125 15.20 18.20 -2.11
C GLY A 125 15.76 17.25 -1.05
N GLY A 126 15.44 15.96 -1.14
CA GLY A 126 16.01 14.90 -0.30
C GLY A 126 15.75 15.07 1.20
N VAL A 127 16.66 14.50 1.98
CA VAL A 127 16.61 14.47 3.44
C VAL A 127 17.52 15.56 4.01
N GLN A 128 16.93 16.64 4.52
CA GLN A 128 17.63 17.81 5.07
C GLN A 128 17.51 17.81 6.59
N LEU A 129 18.57 17.34 7.26
CA LEU A 129 18.61 17.12 8.71
C LEU A 129 19.63 18.02 9.44
N ALA A 130 20.29 18.93 8.74
CA ALA A 130 21.38 19.75 9.30
C ALA A 130 20.94 20.63 10.49
N SER A 131 19.66 20.98 10.56
CA SER A 131 19.04 21.74 11.64
C SER A 131 18.72 20.91 12.89
N VAL A 132 18.82 19.58 12.81
CA VAL A 132 18.52 18.69 13.95
C VAL A 132 19.65 18.78 14.99
N PRO A 133 19.37 19.22 16.23
CA PRO A 133 20.40 19.34 17.27
C PRO A 133 21.01 17.98 17.62
N LYS A 134 22.23 17.99 18.16
CA LYS A 134 22.91 16.78 18.64
C LYS A 134 22.12 16.09 19.77
N PRO A 135 22.28 14.77 19.96
CA PRO A 135 21.74 14.07 21.12
C PRO A 135 22.10 14.79 22.43
N GLY A 136 21.12 14.95 23.32
CA GLY A 136 21.21 15.70 24.57
C GLY A 136 20.80 17.17 24.45
N ALA A 137 20.53 17.67 23.25
CA ALA A 137 20.10 19.06 22.99
C ALA A 137 18.82 19.14 22.16
N LEU A 138 18.02 18.08 22.10
CA LEU A 138 16.79 18.07 21.33
C LEU A 138 15.75 19.05 21.93
N PRO A 139 15.02 19.85 21.11
CA PRO A 139 14.10 20.85 21.62
C PRO A 139 12.92 20.23 22.37
N LEU A 140 12.62 20.72 23.56
CA LEU A 140 11.50 20.24 24.35
C LEU A 140 10.15 20.57 23.68
N VAL A 141 9.18 19.68 23.85
CA VAL A 141 7.76 19.98 23.59
C VAL A 141 7.10 20.62 24.82
N GLU A 142 5.90 21.18 24.65
CA GLU A 142 5.12 21.74 25.76
C GLU A 142 4.93 20.70 26.89
N ALA A 143 4.80 21.15 28.14
CA ALA A 143 4.71 20.27 29.31
C ALA A 143 3.55 19.26 29.24
N ARG A 144 2.43 19.65 28.62
CA ARG A 144 1.25 18.78 28.37
C ARG A 144 1.48 17.73 27.27
N GLY A 145 2.53 17.88 26.46
CA GLY A 145 2.78 17.12 25.25
C GLY A 145 1.96 17.59 24.06
N VAL A 146 2.22 16.98 22.91
CA VAL A 146 1.47 17.19 21.67
C VAL A 146 0.75 15.90 21.33
N THR A 147 -0.53 15.95 21.00
CA THR A 147 -1.30 14.80 20.51
C THR A 147 -1.97 15.17 19.21
N ILE A 148 -1.78 14.36 18.17
CA ILE A 148 -2.38 14.58 16.85
C ILE A 148 -3.11 13.32 16.44
N GLN A 149 -4.43 13.44 16.35
CA GLN A 149 -5.29 12.41 15.81
C GLN A 149 -5.26 12.43 14.30
N ARG A 150 -5.27 11.24 13.70
CA ARG A 150 -5.46 11.09 12.27
C ARG A 150 -6.91 11.47 11.89
N PRO A 151 -7.11 12.26 10.83
CA PRO A 151 -8.45 12.74 10.45
C PRO A 151 -9.31 11.69 9.76
N VAL A 152 -8.71 10.70 9.07
CA VAL A 152 -9.41 9.66 8.29
C VAL A 152 -8.81 8.29 8.57
N PRO A 153 -9.56 7.18 8.54
CA PRO A 153 -9.01 5.86 8.88
C PRO A 153 -7.88 5.40 7.94
N TRP A 154 -7.92 5.81 6.67
CA TRP A 154 -6.95 5.43 5.64
C TRP A 154 -6.37 6.62 4.89
N ASN A 155 -5.05 6.71 4.87
CA ASN A 155 -4.25 7.59 4.04
C ASN A 155 -3.64 6.73 2.93
N TYR A 156 -4.25 6.83 1.75
CA TYR A 156 -3.88 6.06 0.57
C TYR A 156 -2.66 6.66 -0.15
N TYR A 157 -1.86 5.81 -0.79
CA TYR A 157 -0.76 6.24 -1.64
C TYR A 157 -0.61 5.35 -2.87
N GLN A 158 -0.11 5.98 -3.96
CA GLN A 158 0.24 5.44 -5.29
C GLN A 158 -0.91 5.46 -6.30
N ASN A 159 -0.56 5.38 -7.58
CA ASN A 159 -1.47 5.01 -8.66
C ASN A 159 -0.93 3.70 -9.28
N VAL A 160 -1.80 2.88 -9.89
CA VAL A 160 -1.37 1.66 -10.59
C VAL A 160 -0.32 1.95 -11.67
N VAL A 161 -0.40 3.11 -12.34
CA VAL A 161 0.59 3.53 -13.36
C VAL A 161 1.96 3.87 -12.79
N THR A 162 2.04 4.27 -11.51
CA THR A 162 3.30 4.60 -10.85
C THR A 162 4.24 3.40 -10.80
N SER A 163 3.68 2.17 -10.77
CA SER A 163 4.47 0.93 -10.85
C SER A 163 5.30 0.82 -12.13
N SER A 164 4.81 1.36 -13.24
CA SER A 164 5.51 1.36 -14.54
C SER A 164 6.34 2.62 -14.74
N TYR A 165 5.81 3.79 -14.38
CA TYR A 165 6.51 5.06 -14.63
C TYR A 165 7.63 5.38 -13.65
N SER A 166 7.60 4.83 -12.44
CA SER A 166 8.54 5.19 -11.38
C SER A 166 9.23 3.97 -10.77
N TYR A 167 8.48 2.91 -10.46
CA TYR A 167 8.99 1.83 -9.59
C TYR A 167 9.62 0.65 -10.34
N VAL A 168 9.43 0.56 -11.65
CA VAL A 168 9.77 -0.63 -12.44
C VAL A 168 11.23 -1.08 -12.23
N TRP A 169 12.17 -0.15 -12.09
CA TRP A 169 13.60 -0.46 -11.91
C TRP A 169 14.08 -0.35 -10.46
N TRP A 170 13.18 -0.25 -9.49
CA TRP A 170 13.55 -0.14 -8.09
C TRP A 170 13.96 -1.50 -7.51
N ASP A 171 15.11 -1.50 -6.86
CA ASP A 171 15.55 -2.59 -6.00
C ASP A 171 14.97 -2.46 -4.59
N TRP A 172 15.40 -3.34 -3.69
CA TRP A 172 14.98 -3.28 -2.29
C TRP A 172 15.42 -1.99 -1.62
N GLN A 173 16.65 -1.53 -1.85
CA GLN A 173 17.22 -0.37 -1.18
C GLN A 173 16.37 0.88 -1.46
N ARG A 174 15.89 1.04 -2.71
CA ARG A 174 14.98 2.14 -3.05
C ARG A 174 13.58 1.95 -2.46
N TRP A 175 13.05 0.73 -2.46
CA TRP A 175 11.74 0.42 -1.85
C TRP A 175 11.74 0.64 -0.33
N GLU A 176 12.82 0.27 0.37
CA GLU A 176 12.96 0.49 1.81
C GLU A 176 12.88 1.98 2.15
N LYS A 177 13.59 2.82 1.40
CA LYS A 177 13.48 4.28 1.54
C LYS A 177 12.06 4.79 1.26
N GLU A 178 11.36 4.23 0.27
CA GLU A 178 9.99 4.64 -0.04
C GLU A 178 9.03 4.27 1.09
N ILE A 179 9.13 3.07 1.64
CA ILE A 179 8.25 2.61 2.72
C ILE A 179 8.51 3.40 4.01
N ASP A 180 9.77 3.72 4.30
CA ASP A 180 10.13 4.62 5.40
C ASP A 180 9.50 6.01 5.19
N TRP A 181 9.62 6.55 3.98
CA TRP A 181 8.99 7.82 3.62
C TRP A 181 7.46 7.76 3.77
N MET A 182 6.81 6.70 3.28
CA MET A 182 5.37 6.47 3.47
C MET A 182 4.98 6.52 4.95
N ALA A 183 5.73 5.86 5.82
CA ALA A 183 5.46 5.85 7.26
C ALA A 183 5.63 7.24 7.90
N LEU A 184 6.67 7.98 7.51
CA LEU A 184 6.91 9.36 7.96
C LEU A 184 5.78 10.31 7.49
N GLN A 185 5.19 10.08 6.32
CA GLN A 185 4.06 10.85 5.79
C GLN A 185 2.68 10.38 6.30
N GLY A 186 2.63 9.37 7.16
CA GLY A 186 1.35 8.86 7.71
C GLY A 186 0.53 8.01 6.77
N ILE A 187 1.13 7.47 5.70
CA ILE A 187 0.48 6.55 4.78
C ILE A 187 0.31 5.19 5.45
N ASN A 188 -0.93 4.69 5.46
CA ASN A 188 -1.26 3.38 6.03
C ASN A 188 -2.03 2.45 5.08
N LEU A 189 -2.35 2.90 3.85
CA LEU A 189 -3.02 2.09 2.84
C LEU A 189 -2.30 2.18 1.47
N PRO A 190 -1.05 1.69 1.34
CA PRO A 190 -0.31 1.71 0.08
C PRO A 190 -0.74 0.59 -0.88
N LEU A 191 -0.67 0.85 -2.20
CA LEU A 191 -0.72 -0.24 -3.20
C LEU A 191 0.54 -1.12 -3.12
N ALA A 192 0.38 -2.43 -3.39
CA ALA A 192 1.49 -3.39 -3.44
C ALA A 192 1.32 -4.38 -4.60
N PHE A 193 1.68 -3.94 -5.81
CA PHE A 193 1.41 -4.66 -7.07
C PHE A 193 2.63 -5.41 -7.65
N THR A 194 3.79 -5.32 -7.01
CA THR A 194 5.05 -5.90 -7.48
C THR A 194 4.94 -7.43 -7.59
N GLY A 195 5.45 -8.01 -8.68
CA GLY A 195 5.55 -9.46 -8.86
C GLY A 195 4.24 -10.22 -9.11
N GLN A 196 3.10 -9.55 -9.34
CA GLN A 196 1.82 -10.24 -9.54
C GLN A 196 1.80 -11.15 -10.78
N GLU A 197 2.64 -10.87 -11.79
CA GLU A 197 2.80 -11.74 -12.97
C GLU A 197 3.32 -13.13 -12.59
N ALA A 198 4.13 -13.24 -11.54
CA ALA A 198 4.60 -14.54 -11.03
C ALA A 198 3.45 -15.35 -10.39
N ILE A 199 2.44 -14.68 -9.85
CA ILE A 199 1.22 -15.34 -9.35
C ILE A 199 0.36 -15.77 -10.52
N TRP A 200 0.15 -14.90 -11.51
CA TRP A 200 -0.58 -15.24 -12.73
C TRP A 200 0.05 -16.39 -13.51
N GLN A 201 1.38 -16.45 -13.60
CA GLN A 201 2.09 -17.58 -14.21
C GLN A 201 1.72 -18.90 -13.51
N LYS A 202 1.75 -18.93 -12.18
CA LYS A 202 1.38 -20.13 -11.41
C LYS A 202 -0.08 -20.53 -11.60
N VAL A 203 -0.99 -19.55 -11.70
CA VAL A 203 -2.41 -19.80 -11.94
C VAL A 203 -2.59 -20.41 -13.32
N PHE A 204 -2.14 -19.73 -14.38
CA PHE A 204 -2.43 -20.16 -15.75
C PHE A 204 -1.73 -21.46 -16.17
N LEU A 205 -0.60 -21.82 -15.54
CA LEU A 205 0.00 -23.14 -15.71
C LEU A 205 -0.93 -24.28 -15.25
N ASP A 206 -1.73 -24.07 -14.19
CA ASP A 206 -2.72 -25.06 -13.73
C ASP A 206 -3.88 -25.23 -14.74
N TYR A 207 -4.07 -24.26 -15.65
CA TYR A 207 -5.06 -24.29 -16.74
C TYR A 207 -4.43 -24.72 -18.08
N ASN A 208 -3.27 -25.38 -18.06
CA ASN A 208 -2.54 -25.84 -19.25
C ASN A 208 -2.12 -24.73 -20.24
N ILE A 209 -2.04 -23.47 -19.79
CA ILE A 209 -1.49 -22.39 -20.60
C ILE A 209 0.03 -22.40 -20.45
N THR A 210 0.72 -22.55 -21.57
CA THR A 210 2.19 -22.65 -21.60
C THR A 210 2.85 -21.30 -21.29
N THR A 211 4.10 -21.33 -20.80
CA THR A 211 4.91 -20.11 -20.63
C THR A 211 5.04 -19.32 -21.93
N GLN A 212 5.10 -20.00 -23.08
CA GLN A 212 5.18 -19.34 -24.38
C GLN A 212 3.88 -18.62 -24.77
N GLU A 213 2.72 -19.13 -24.36
CA GLU A 213 1.45 -18.43 -24.53
C GLU A 213 1.34 -17.22 -23.59
N LEU A 214 1.90 -17.32 -22.38
CA LEU A 214 1.96 -16.20 -21.44
C LEU A 214 2.89 -15.07 -21.90
N ASN A 215 3.89 -15.35 -22.74
CA ASN A 215 4.71 -14.30 -23.37
C ASN A 215 3.87 -13.36 -24.25
N ASN A 216 2.76 -13.84 -24.80
CA ASN A 216 1.82 -13.03 -25.57
C ASN A 216 0.77 -12.33 -24.68
N PHE A 217 0.69 -12.68 -23.39
CA PHE A 217 -0.26 -12.09 -22.44
C PHE A 217 0.36 -10.99 -21.59
N PHE A 218 1.55 -11.23 -21.02
CA PHE A 218 2.21 -10.23 -20.20
C PHE A 218 2.79 -9.10 -21.06
N GLY A 219 2.66 -7.85 -20.59
CA GLY A 219 3.46 -6.75 -21.10
C GLY A 219 4.90 -6.83 -20.59
N GLY A 220 5.78 -6.05 -21.22
CA GLY A 220 7.13 -5.81 -20.74
C GLY A 220 7.15 -5.03 -19.44
N PRO A 221 8.27 -5.02 -18.69
CA PRO A 221 8.35 -4.43 -17.34
C PRO A 221 7.81 -3.00 -17.25
N ALA A 222 8.22 -2.13 -18.19
CA ALA A 222 7.82 -0.72 -18.22
C ALA A 222 6.36 -0.48 -18.64
N PHE A 223 5.63 -1.53 -19.05
CA PHE A 223 4.25 -1.43 -19.53
C PHE A 223 3.25 -2.26 -18.70
N LEU A 224 3.72 -2.86 -17.61
CA LEU A 224 2.90 -3.75 -16.77
C LEU A 224 1.65 -3.09 -16.19
N ALA A 225 1.66 -1.78 -15.88
CA ALA A 225 0.47 -1.11 -15.39
C ALA A 225 -0.71 -1.24 -16.37
N TRP A 226 -0.50 -0.93 -17.65
CA TRP A 226 -1.53 -1.06 -18.69
C TRP A 226 -1.86 -2.50 -19.01
N ALA A 227 -0.88 -3.40 -18.94
CA ALA A 227 -1.13 -4.82 -19.14
C ALA A 227 -2.07 -5.39 -18.05
N ARG A 228 -1.84 -5.03 -16.78
CA ARG A 228 -2.68 -5.44 -15.64
C ARG A 228 -4.10 -4.88 -15.72
N MET A 229 -4.25 -3.68 -16.26
CA MET A 229 -5.56 -3.05 -16.51
C MET A 229 -6.28 -3.60 -17.75
N GLY A 230 -5.68 -4.55 -18.48
CA GLY A 230 -6.25 -5.14 -19.69
C GLY A 230 -6.24 -4.21 -20.89
N ASN A 231 -5.43 -3.15 -20.90
CA ASN A 231 -5.37 -2.21 -22.02
C ASN A 231 -4.47 -2.71 -23.16
N LEU A 232 -3.38 -3.40 -22.81
CA LEU A 232 -2.41 -3.94 -23.77
C LEU A 232 -1.93 -5.32 -23.33
N HIS A 233 -1.28 -6.04 -24.23
CA HIS A 233 -0.56 -7.28 -23.94
C HIS A 233 0.69 -7.39 -24.82
N ALA A 234 1.63 -8.25 -24.46
CA ALA A 234 2.89 -8.54 -25.18
C ALA A 234 3.91 -7.40 -25.36
N TRP A 235 3.48 -6.12 -25.44
CA TRP A 235 4.36 -4.99 -25.78
C TRP A 235 5.54 -4.86 -24.82
N GLY A 236 6.76 -4.81 -25.37
CA GLY A 236 8.01 -4.68 -24.59
C GLY A 236 8.40 -5.95 -23.83
N GLY A 237 7.66 -7.05 -23.99
CA GLY A 237 7.99 -8.36 -23.43
C GLY A 237 8.92 -9.18 -24.34
N PRO A 238 9.11 -10.47 -24.04
CA PRO A 238 8.53 -11.22 -22.92
C PRO A 238 9.21 -10.92 -21.58
N LEU A 239 8.53 -11.27 -20.47
CA LEU A 239 9.15 -11.27 -19.14
C LEU A 239 10.01 -12.54 -18.97
N SER A 240 11.25 -12.39 -18.53
CA SER A 240 12.10 -13.54 -18.22
C SER A 240 11.69 -14.21 -16.89
N GLN A 241 11.99 -15.50 -16.73
CA GLN A 241 11.75 -16.19 -15.44
C GLN A 241 12.54 -15.54 -14.30
N ASN A 242 13.75 -15.04 -14.58
CA ASN A 242 14.57 -14.32 -13.61
C ASN A 242 13.86 -13.05 -13.11
N TRP A 243 13.23 -12.29 -14.01
CA TRP A 243 12.43 -11.12 -13.63
C TRP A 243 11.29 -11.51 -12.69
N LEU A 244 10.50 -12.54 -13.03
CA LEU A 244 9.39 -13.01 -12.20
C LEU A 244 9.85 -13.41 -10.80
N ASN A 245 10.97 -14.14 -10.71
CA ASN A 245 11.54 -14.59 -9.45
C ASN A 245 12.02 -13.41 -8.59
N ILE A 246 12.73 -12.45 -9.18
CA ILE A 246 13.24 -11.26 -8.49
C ILE A 246 12.07 -10.40 -7.98
N GLN A 247 11.07 -10.14 -8.82
CA GLN A 247 9.92 -9.32 -8.45
C GLN A 247 9.06 -9.98 -7.36
N LEU A 248 8.90 -11.30 -7.39
CA LEU A 248 8.21 -12.05 -6.33
C LEU A 248 8.97 -11.96 -5.00
N ALA A 249 10.29 -12.14 -5.02
CA ALA A 249 11.12 -12.00 -3.82
C ALA A 249 11.09 -10.57 -3.25
N LEU A 250 11.13 -9.56 -4.13
CA LEU A 250 11.02 -8.15 -3.77
C LEU A 250 9.68 -7.84 -3.10
N GLN A 251 8.57 -8.31 -3.69
CA GLN A 251 7.22 -8.09 -3.13
C GLN A 251 7.08 -8.67 -1.72
N LYS A 252 7.63 -9.86 -1.45
CA LYS A 252 7.61 -10.45 -0.10
C LYS A 252 8.29 -9.54 0.94
N ARG A 253 9.41 -8.91 0.57
CA ARG A 253 10.10 -7.94 1.44
C ARG A 253 9.29 -6.66 1.63
N ILE A 254 8.68 -6.14 0.56
CA ILE A 254 7.81 -4.96 0.60
C ILE A 254 6.65 -5.19 1.56
N LEU A 255 5.94 -6.31 1.41
CA LEU A 255 4.81 -6.66 2.25
C LEU A 255 5.21 -6.83 3.72
N SER A 256 6.32 -7.52 4.00
CA SER A 256 6.83 -7.69 5.37
C SER A 256 7.06 -6.32 6.03
N ARG A 257 7.78 -5.42 5.37
CA ARG A 257 8.08 -4.09 5.94
C ARG A 257 6.84 -3.22 6.12
N MET A 258 5.91 -3.24 5.15
CA MET A 258 4.65 -2.51 5.28
C MET A 258 3.84 -3.02 6.49
N GLN A 259 3.73 -4.34 6.68
CA GLN A 259 3.02 -4.95 7.80
C GLN A 259 3.71 -4.70 9.15
N GLU A 260 5.03 -4.81 9.20
CA GLU A 260 5.87 -4.44 10.36
C GLU A 260 5.60 -3.00 10.81
N LEU A 261 5.40 -2.07 9.87
CA LEU A 261 5.08 -0.68 10.18
C LEU A 261 3.58 -0.44 10.48
N GLY A 262 2.74 -1.47 10.41
CA GLY A 262 1.31 -1.36 10.66
C GLY A 262 0.51 -0.74 9.50
N MET A 263 1.04 -0.79 8.28
CA MET A 263 0.31 -0.46 7.05
C MET A 263 -0.59 -1.63 6.63
N THR A 264 -1.59 -1.34 5.81
CA THR A 264 -2.46 -2.31 5.13
C THR A 264 -2.18 -2.27 3.62
N PRO A 265 -1.33 -3.16 3.08
CA PRO A 265 -1.07 -3.20 1.65
C PRO A 265 -2.30 -3.61 0.85
N VAL A 266 -2.59 -2.92 -0.25
CA VAL A 266 -3.64 -3.29 -1.21
C VAL A 266 -3.04 -4.22 -2.27
N LEU A 267 -3.47 -5.48 -2.25
CA LEU A 267 -3.07 -6.50 -3.21
C LEU A 267 -3.99 -6.52 -4.44
N PRO A 268 -3.50 -6.98 -5.61
CA PRO A 268 -4.33 -7.14 -6.80
C PRO A 268 -5.33 -8.29 -6.63
N SER A 269 -6.38 -8.28 -7.46
CA SER A 269 -7.36 -9.37 -7.59
C SER A 269 -7.75 -9.55 -9.07
N PHE A 270 -8.52 -10.59 -9.37
CA PHE A 270 -8.96 -10.90 -10.73
C PHE A 270 -10.12 -9.99 -11.18
N SER A 271 -10.01 -9.47 -12.39
CA SER A 271 -11.01 -8.58 -13.00
C SER A 271 -11.59 -9.10 -14.33
N GLY A 272 -11.30 -10.36 -14.69
CA GLY A 272 -11.76 -10.97 -15.95
C GLY A 272 -10.75 -10.97 -17.09
N ASN A 273 -9.66 -10.22 -17.02
CA ASN A 273 -8.66 -10.18 -18.11
C ASN A 273 -7.87 -11.51 -18.17
N VAL A 274 -7.90 -12.18 -19.32
CA VAL A 274 -7.34 -13.53 -19.51
C VAL A 274 -6.47 -13.62 -20.78
N PRO A 275 -5.53 -14.58 -20.86
CA PRO A 275 -4.78 -14.87 -22.08
C PRO A 275 -5.69 -15.35 -23.21
N ALA A 276 -5.35 -15.02 -24.45
CA ALA A 276 -6.04 -15.53 -25.65
C ALA A 276 -6.07 -17.07 -25.72
N ALA A 277 -5.05 -17.73 -25.17
CA ALA A 277 -4.94 -19.18 -25.09
C ALA A 277 -6.08 -19.82 -24.29
N LEU A 278 -6.64 -19.12 -23.29
CA LEU A 278 -7.74 -19.65 -22.49
C LEU A 278 -8.96 -19.98 -23.36
N LYS A 279 -9.24 -19.17 -24.40
CA LYS A 279 -10.33 -19.42 -25.35
C LYS A 279 -10.10 -20.67 -26.22
N LYS A 280 -8.84 -21.06 -26.46
CA LYS A 280 -8.52 -22.30 -27.19
C LYS A 280 -8.72 -23.53 -26.32
N ILE A 281 -8.37 -23.43 -25.03
CA ILE A 281 -8.47 -24.50 -24.06
C ILE A 281 -9.92 -24.71 -23.59
N PHE A 282 -10.67 -23.61 -23.44
CA PHE A 282 -12.09 -23.59 -23.06
C PHE A 282 -12.93 -22.91 -24.15
N PRO A 283 -13.22 -23.58 -25.28
CA PRO A 283 -13.96 -22.98 -26.40
C PRO A 283 -15.39 -22.53 -26.06
N SER A 284 -16.00 -23.14 -25.03
CA SER A 284 -17.34 -22.78 -24.54
C SER A 284 -17.35 -21.58 -23.59
N ALA A 285 -16.18 -21.14 -23.12
CA ALA A 285 -16.09 -20.01 -22.21
C ALA A 285 -16.53 -18.71 -22.90
N ASN A 286 -17.35 -17.91 -22.22
CA ASN A 286 -17.82 -16.63 -22.71
C ASN A 286 -16.71 -15.57 -22.59
N ILE A 287 -15.81 -15.58 -23.57
CA ILE A 287 -14.66 -14.67 -23.65
C ILE A 287 -14.83 -13.73 -24.84
N THR A 288 -14.94 -12.43 -24.52
CA THR A 288 -15.03 -11.34 -25.49
C THR A 288 -13.65 -10.75 -25.75
N ARG A 289 -13.32 -10.50 -27.02
CA ARG A 289 -12.15 -9.68 -27.36
C ARG A 289 -12.54 -8.20 -27.26
N LEU A 290 -11.83 -7.44 -26.44
CA LEU A 290 -12.09 -6.03 -26.21
C LEU A 290 -11.67 -5.17 -27.40
N GLY A 291 -12.17 -3.92 -27.42
CA GLY A 291 -11.78 -2.91 -28.40
C GLY A 291 -10.36 -2.39 -28.18
N ASP A 292 -9.89 -1.59 -29.14
CA ASP A 292 -8.58 -0.95 -29.08
C ASP A 292 -8.55 0.14 -28.00
N TRP A 293 -7.53 0.06 -27.14
CA TRP A 293 -7.16 1.13 -26.22
C TRP A 293 -5.87 1.76 -26.73
N ASN A 294 -5.97 2.71 -27.66
CA ASN A 294 -4.85 3.50 -28.19
C ASN A 294 -3.56 2.67 -28.40
N THR A 295 -3.67 1.59 -29.17
CA THR A 295 -2.57 0.64 -29.34
C THR A 295 -1.30 1.29 -29.87
N VAL A 296 -0.16 0.63 -29.63
CA VAL A 296 1.16 1.10 -30.02
C VAL A 296 1.22 1.23 -31.55
N SER A 297 1.34 2.47 -32.03
CA SER A 297 1.42 2.79 -33.46
C SER A 297 0.25 2.27 -34.31
N GLY A 298 -0.92 2.02 -33.70
CA GLY A 298 -2.07 1.45 -34.41
C GLY A 298 -1.98 -0.06 -34.68
N ASP A 299 -0.97 -0.77 -34.17
CA ASP A 299 -0.83 -2.21 -34.38
C ASP A 299 -1.69 -3.04 -33.39
N SER A 300 -2.66 -3.77 -33.94
CA SER A 300 -3.66 -4.50 -33.15
C SER A 300 -3.17 -5.80 -32.48
N ARG A 301 -1.94 -6.25 -32.73
CA ARG A 301 -1.37 -7.44 -32.03
C ARG A 301 -0.92 -7.17 -30.59
N TRP A 302 -0.97 -5.90 -30.14
CA TRP A 302 -0.54 -5.45 -28.81
C TRP A 302 -1.71 -4.96 -27.94
N CYS A 303 -2.92 -4.95 -28.47
CA CYS A 303 -4.12 -4.41 -27.82
C CYS A 303 -5.21 -5.47 -27.65
N CYS A 304 -6.40 -5.00 -27.30
CA CYS A 304 -7.62 -5.74 -27.61
C CYS A 304 -7.61 -7.10 -26.91
N THR A 305 -7.38 -7.00 -25.60
CA THR A 305 -7.26 -8.11 -24.66
C THR A 305 -8.56 -8.90 -24.59
N PHE A 306 -8.53 -10.02 -23.86
CA PHE A 306 -9.65 -10.93 -23.76
C PHE A 306 -10.26 -10.82 -22.37
N LEU A 307 -11.56 -10.55 -22.32
CA LEU A 307 -12.32 -10.42 -21.09
C LEU A 307 -13.25 -11.64 -20.94
N LEU A 308 -13.05 -12.38 -19.87
CA LEU A 308 -13.95 -13.44 -19.42
C LEU A 308 -15.19 -12.80 -18.79
N SER A 309 -16.38 -13.21 -19.22
CA SER A 309 -17.64 -12.70 -18.68
C SER A 309 -17.74 -12.99 -17.16
N PRO A 310 -18.21 -12.04 -16.34
CA PRO A 310 -18.45 -12.28 -14.92
C PRO A 310 -19.56 -13.31 -14.66
N SER A 311 -20.37 -13.66 -15.67
CA SER A 311 -21.38 -14.70 -15.59
C SER A 311 -20.86 -16.10 -15.95
N ASP A 312 -19.62 -16.21 -16.44
CA ASP A 312 -19.01 -17.48 -16.79
C ASP A 312 -18.51 -18.19 -15.52
N PRO A 313 -18.76 -19.49 -15.31
CA PRO A 313 -18.28 -20.23 -14.14
C PRO A 313 -16.76 -20.13 -13.93
N LEU A 314 -15.97 -20.06 -15.02
CA LEU A 314 -14.51 -19.92 -14.93
C LEU A 314 -14.08 -18.61 -14.26
N PHE A 315 -14.94 -17.59 -14.21
CA PHE A 315 -14.61 -16.31 -13.60
C PHE A 315 -14.34 -16.48 -12.10
N ILE A 316 -15.20 -17.24 -11.41
CA ILE A 316 -15.05 -17.54 -9.99
C ILE A 316 -13.85 -18.48 -9.79
N GLU A 317 -13.75 -19.54 -10.61
CA GLU A 317 -12.69 -20.54 -10.50
C GLU A 317 -11.28 -19.92 -10.62
N ILE A 318 -11.06 -19.09 -11.64
CA ILE A 318 -9.79 -18.40 -11.87
C ILE A 318 -9.53 -17.35 -10.78
N GLY A 319 -10.58 -16.61 -10.38
CA GLY A 319 -10.48 -15.62 -9.30
C GLY A 319 -10.05 -16.25 -7.97
N GLU A 320 -10.68 -17.35 -7.58
CA GLU A 320 -10.32 -18.11 -6.39
C GLU A 320 -8.92 -18.70 -6.49
N ALA A 321 -8.56 -19.30 -7.63
CA ALA A 321 -7.22 -19.83 -7.86
C ALA A 321 -6.15 -18.73 -7.69
N PHE A 322 -6.40 -17.52 -8.20
CA PHE A 322 -5.49 -16.39 -8.02
C PHE A 322 -5.32 -15.99 -6.56
N ILE A 323 -6.42 -15.83 -5.81
CA ILE A 323 -6.35 -15.49 -4.38
C ILE A 323 -5.62 -16.57 -3.58
N GLN A 324 -5.90 -17.86 -3.85
CA GLN A 324 -5.24 -18.97 -3.17
C GLN A 324 -3.73 -19.01 -3.46
N LYS A 325 -3.31 -18.76 -4.70
CA LYS A 325 -1.88 -18.69 -5.06
C LYS A 325 -1.20 -17.43 -4.52
N GLN A 326 -1.94 -16.33 -4.32
CA GLN A 326 -1.42 -15.09 -3.76
C GLN A 326 -1.17 -15.21 -2.24
N ILE A 327 -2.02 -15.95 -1.53
CA ILE A 327 -1.89 -16.18 -0.08
C ILE A 327 -0.71 -17.12 0.26
N LYS A 328 -0.39 -18.07 -0.63
CA LYS A 328 0.71 -19.05 -0.48
C LYS A 328 2.09 -18.47 -0.82
#